data_AF-A0A9P6GWX8-F1
#
_entry.id   AF-A0A9P6GWX8-F1
#
_cell.length_a   1.000
_cell.length_b   1.000
_cell.length_c   1.000
_cell.angle_alpha   90.00
_cell.angle_beta   90.00
_cell.angle_gamma   90.00
#
_symmetry.space_group_name_H-M   'P 1'
#
loop_
_entity.id
_entity.type
_entity.pdbx_description
1 polymer ?
#
loop_
_entity_poly.entity_id
_entity_poly.type
_entity_poly.pdbx_seq_one_letter_code
_entity_poly.pdbx_strand_id
1 'polypeptide(L)'
;MKLVGLINWFRPYVSGLSRKIAPLTAKLSTKNTFSWNKEDNNIVKEIMEDIKRRTLLSYPNPEKPFTLTTDASDIGLGATLTQENNLIGLYSYKLTQTQQRYTVMEKELLAIIKALQHFKNIIFNSQILIKTDNANITFLKDSTNSRVQRWRLLLEEFDYTLEHIKGTTNTAADHFSRCLIVRDKDLYDLSIIKGLQEQDD
;
A
#
# COMPACT_ATOMS: atom_id res chain seq x y z
N MET A 1 8.83 -16.02 -5.12
CA MET A 1 7.46 -15.84 -5.65
C MET A 1 6.86 -14.45 -5.42
N LYS A 2 6.93 -13.88 -4.21
CA LYS A 2 6.22 -12.63 -3.84
C LYS A 2 6.63 -11.37 -4.63
N LEU A 3 7.93 -11.21 -4.93
CA LEU A 3 8.44 -10.04 -5.67
C LEU A 3 7.89 -9.95 -7.10
N VAL A 4 7.83 -11.08 -7.82
CA VAL A 4 7.32 -11.13 -9.20
C VAL A 4 5.81 -10.87 -9.25
N GLY A 5 5.06 -11.34 -8.24
CA GLY A 5 3.65 -11.01 -8.09
C GLY A 5 3.40 -9.51 -7.88
N LEU A 6 4.19 -8.89 -7.00
CA LEU A 6 4.15 -7.43 -6.77
C LEU A 6 4.48 -6.65 -8.05
N ILE A 7 5.57 -7.01 -8.73
CA ILE A 7 5.97 -6.33 -9.97
C ILE A 7 4.87 -6.49 -11.03
N ASN A 8 4.31 -7.68 -11.20
CA ASN A 8 3.21 -7.91 -12.15
C ASN A 8 1.94 -7.11 -11.84
N TRP A 9 1.70 -6.73 -10.58
CA TRP A 9 0.60 -5.82 -10.26
C TRP A 9 0.79 -4.46 -10.95
N PHE A 10 2.03 -3.98 -11.06
CA PHE A 10 2.33 -2.72 -11.75
C PHE A 10 2.29 -2.83 -13.29
N ARG A 11 1.93 -4.00 -13.85
CA ARG A 11 1.89 -4.24 -15.30
C ARG A 11 1.04 -3.22 -16.08
N PRO A 12 -0.14 -2.77 -15.61
CA PRO A 12 -0.91 -1.74 -16.33
C PRO A 12 -0.17 -0.41 -16.43
N TYR A 13 0.70 -0.11 -15.46
CA TYR A 13 1.42 1.18 -15.35
C TYR A 13 2.79 1.15 -16.03
N VAL A 14 3.32 -0.02 -16.37
CA VAL A 14 4.66 -0.18 -16.98
C VAL A 14 4.56 -0.92 -18.31
N SER A 15 4.61 -0.16 -19.41
CA SER A 15 4.75 -0.72 -20.75
C SER A 15 6.03 -1.57 -20.89
N GLY A 16 5.89 -2.76 -21.46
CA GLY A 16 7.02 -3.68 -21.70
C GLY A 16 7.49 -4.50 -20.49
N LEU A 17 6.79 -4.43 -19.35
CA LEU A 17 7.18 -5.13 -18.12
C LEU A 17 7.36 -6.65 -18.30
N SER A 18 6.52 -7.28 -19.12
CA SER A 18 6.60 -8.73 -19.38
C SER A 18 7.94 -9.16 -19.97
N ARG A 19 8.58 -8.31 -20.79
CA ARG A 19 9.90 -8.59 -21.34
C ARG A 19 10.99 -8.44 -20.29
N LYS A 20 10.87 -7.43 -19.42
CA LYS A 20 11.84 -7.18 -18.33
C LYS A 20 11.79 -8.24 -17.23
N ILE A 21 10.60 -8.78 -16.93
CA ILE A 21 10.39 -9.79 -15.89
C ILE A 21 10.58 -11.24 -16.36
N ALA A 22 10.62 -11.48 -17.68
CA ALA A 22 10.84 -12.79 -18.28
C ALA A 22 12.07 -13.55 -17.71
N PRO A 23 13.27 -12.95 -17.58
CA PRO A 23 14.42 -13.64 -17.01
C PRO A 23 14.22 -14.06 -15.54
N LEU A 24 13.53 -13.22 -14.76
CA LEU A 24 13.20 -13.52 -13.36
C LEU A 24 12.13 -14.62 -13.25
N THR A 25 11.18 -14.65 -14.19
CA THR A 25 10.12 -15.67 -14.24
C THR A 25 10.67 -17.03 -14.68
N ALA A 26 11.62 -17.06 -15.61
CA ALA A 26 12.29 -18.29 -16.05
C ALA A 26 13.06 -18.98 -14.91
N LYS A 27 13.67 -18.19 -14.01
CA LYS A 27 14.38 -18.68 -12.81
C LYS A 27 13.45 -19.21 -11.70
N LEU A 28 12.15 -18.94 -11.78
CA LEU A 28 11.14 -19.42 -10.84
C LEU A 28 10.51 -20.77 -11.26
N SER A 29 10.93 -21.35 -12.37
CA SER A 29 10.48 -22.68 -12.80
C SER A 29 11.01 -23.77 -11.85
N THR A 30 10.17 -24.74 -11.50
CA THR A 30 10.48 -25.90 -10.65
C THR A 30 11.60 -26.80 -11.20
N LYS A 31 12.04 -26.58 -12.44
CA LYS A 31 13.09 -27.38 -13.10
C LYS A 31 14.51 -26.91 -12.80
N ASN A 32 14.71 -25.70 -12.25
CA ASN A 32 16.03 -25.12 -12.04
C ASN A 32 16.32 -24.86 -10.55
N THR A 33 17.57 -25.00 -10.14
CA THR A 33 18.05 -24.50 -8.84
C THR A 33 18.05 -22.97 -8.87
N PHE A 34 17.31 -22.36 -7.94
CA PHE A 34 17.19 -20.91 -7.86
C PHE A 34 18.55 -20.28 -7.48
N SER A 35 19.10 -19.45 -8.36
CA SER A 35 20.28 -18.63 -8.11
C SER A 35 19.99 -17.16 -8.37
N TRP A 36 20.37 -16.31 -7.40
CA TRP A 36 20.16 -14.87 -7.45
C TRP A 36 21.49 -14.15 -7.69
N ASN A 37 21.62 -13.50 -8.84
CA ASN A 37 22.86 -12.87 -9.29
C ASN A 37 22.79 -11.34 -9.20
N LYS A 38 23.94 -10.66 -9.34
CA LYS A 38 24.00 -9.19 -9.39
C LYS A 38 23.20 -8.60 -10.56
N GLU A 39 23.11 -9.32 -11.68
CA GLU A 39 22.27 -8.94 -12.82
C GLU A 39 20.78 -8.92 -12.47
N ASP A 40 20.30 -9.87 -11.66
CA ASP A 40 18.90 -9.90 -11.21
C ASP A 40 18.57 -8.69 -10.33
N ASN A 41 19.51 -8.28 -9.46
CA ASN A 41 19.37 -7.04 -8.71
C ASN A 41 19.27 -5.82 -9.61
N ASN A 42 20.04 -5.78 -10.70
CA ASN A 42 20.01 -4.64 -11.63
C ASN A 42 18.68 -4.58 -12.38
N ILE A 43 18.17 -5.73 -12.85
CA ILE A 43 16.85 -5.84 -13.50
C ILE A 43 15.74 -5.39 -12.54
N VAL A 44 15.78 -5.83 -11.29
CA VAL A 44 14.79 -5.41 -10.28
C VAL A 44 14.89 -3.91 -10.01
N LYS A 45 16.09 -3.35 -9.88
CA LYS A 45 16.28 -1.90 -9.71
C LYS A 45 15.74 -1.10 -10.88
N GLU A 46 16.04 -1.50 -12.11
CA GLU A 46 15.53 -0.83 -13.32
C GLU A 46 14.01 -0.87 -13.39
N ILE A 47 13.42 -2.03 -13.09
CA ILE A 47 11.96 -2.18 -13.00
C ILE A 47 11.39 -1.28 -11.91
N MET A 48 12.00 -1.22 -10.74
CA MET A 48 11.55 -0.37 -9.63
C MET A 48 11.67 1.12 -9.96
N GLU A 49 12.72 1.55 -10.67
CA GLU A 49 12.86 2.94 -11.15
C GLU A 49 11.83 3.27 -12.25
N ASP A 50 11.54 2.33 -13.14
CA ASP A 50 10.47 2.49 -14.13
C ASP A 50 9.09 2.57 -13.50
N ILE A 51 8.84 1.71 -12.51
CA ILE A 51 7.63 1.77 -11.68
C ILE A 51 7.60 3.14 -11.03
N LYS A 52 8.62 3.54 -10.27
CA LYS A 52 8.68 4.82 -9.55
C LYS A 52 8.41 6.01 -10.48
N ARG A 53 9.02 6.03 -11.67
CA ARG A 53 8.85 7.10 -12.67
C ARG A 53 7.46 7.14 -13.31
N ARG A 54 6.82 5.99 -13.52
CA ARG A 54 5.48 5.90 -14.16
C ARG A 54 4.33 5.86 -13.17
N THR A 55 4.62 5.50 -11.93
CA THR A 55 3.75 5.67 -10.76
C THR A 55 3.98 7.01 -10.07
N LEU A 56 4.72 7.94 -10.69
CA LEU A 56 4.64 9.36 -10.35
C LEU A 56 3.19 9.80 -10.55
N LEU A 57 2.50 9.70 -9.41
CA LEU A 57 1.17 10.11 -9.03
C LEU A 57 0.44 10.94 -10.08
N SER A 58 -0.69 10.41 -10.56
CA SER A 58 -1.70 11.29 -11.14
C SER A 58 -2.07 12.36 -10.12
N TYR A 59 -2.20 13.61 -10.57
CA TYR A 59 -2.52 14.70 -9.67
C TYR A 59 -3.89 14.45 -9.03
N PRO A 60 -4.00 14.48 -7.69
CA PRO A 60 -5.26 14.24 -7.01
C PRO A 60 -6.24 15.38 -7.32
N ASN A 61 -7.44 15.03 -7.77
CA ASN A 61 -8.52 16.00 -7.94
C ASN A 61 -9.48 15.93 -6.73
N PRO A 62 -9.54 16.96 -5.86
CA PRO A 62 -10.39 16.93 -4.68
C PRO A 62 -11.90 16.92 -4.99
N GLU A 63 -12.32 17.28 -6.21
CA GLU A 63 -13.74 17.29 -6.61
C GLU A 63 -14.27 15.89 -6.95
N LYS A 64 -13.38 14.90 -7.12
CA LYS A 64 -13.75 13.55 -7.54
C LYS A 64 -13.56 12.55 -6.39
N PRO A 65 -14.39 11.50 -6.31
CA PRO A 65 -14.29 10.54 -5.23
C PRO A 65 -12.97 9.76 -5.31
N PHE A 66 -12.32 9.64 -4.15
CA PHE A 66 -11.17 8.75 -3.99
C PHE A 66 -11.64 7.35 -3.66
N THR A 67 -10.90 6.35 -4.12
CA THR A 67 -11.11 4.95 -3.76
C THR A 67 -9.93 4.46 -2.94
N LEU A 68 -10.19 4.18 -1.67
CA LEU A 68 -9.23 3.61 -0.74
C LEU A 68 -9.48 2.12 -0.58
N THR A 69 -8.53 1.30 -1.00
CA THR A 69 -8.59 -0.15 -0.81
C THR A 69 -7.61 -0.54 0.27
N THR A 70 -8.05 -1.27 1.29
CA THR A 70 -7.21 -1.69 2.42
C THR A 70 -7.15 -3.19 2.54
N ASP A 71 -6.04 -3.70 3.07
CA ASP A 71 -5.88 -5.10 3.44
C ASP A 71 -5.03 -5.22 4.70
N ALA A 72 -5.36 -6.19 5.54
CA ALA A 72 -4.66 -6.45 6.78
C ALA A 72 -4.16 -7.90 6.81
N SER A 73 -2.87 -8.07 7.06
CA SER A 73 -2.26 -9.36 7.34
C SER A 73 -1.89 -9.47 8.83
N ASP A 74 -1.44 -10.66 9.24
CA ASP A 74 -0.98 -10.85 10.61
C ASP A 74 0.23 -10.00 11.00
N ILE A 75 1.01 -9.56 10.00
CA ILE A 75 2.33 -8.95 10.21
C ILE A 75 2.32 -7.46 9.82
N GLY A 76 1.42 -7.06 8.93
CA GLY A 76 1.40 -5.70 8.37
C GLY A 76 0.07 -5.35 7.72
N LEU A 77 -0.11 -4.07 7.44
CA LEU A 77 -1.28 -3.49 6.79
C LEU A 77 -0.83 -2.91 5.45
N GLY A 78 -1.68 -3.02 4.45
CA GLY A 78 -1.50 -2.43 3.13
C GLY A 78 -2.70 -1.57 2.76
N ALA A 79 -2.46 -0.47 2.07
CA ALA A 79 -3.53 0.33 1.48
C ALA A 79 -3.11 0.95 0.15
N THR A 80 -4.06 1.09 -0.75
CA THR A 80 -3.88 1.72 -2.05
C THR A 80 -4.95 2.80 -2.24
N LEU A 81 -4.50 4.02 -2.51
CA LEU A 81 -5.36 5.14 -2.86
C LEU A 81 -5.38 5.30 -4.37
N THR A 82 -6.57 5.24 -4.95
CA THR A 82 -6.78 5.34 -6.40
C THR A 82 -7.87 6.35 -6.71
N GLN A 83 -7.82 6.93 -7.89
CA GLN A 83 -8.83 7.86 -8.40
C GLN A 83 -8.97 7.67 -9.91
N GLU A 84 -10.19 7.43 -10.39
CA GLU A 84 -10.46 7.15 -11.82
C GLU A 84 -9.51 6.10 -12.44
N ASN A 85 -9.25 5.03 -11.69
CA ASN A 85 -8.33 3.93 -12.04
C ASN A 85 -6.84 4.31 -12.08
N ASN A 86 -6.48 5.54 -11.73
CA ASN A 86 -5.10 5.97 -11.56
C ASN A 86 -4.65 5.78 -10.11
N LEU A 87 -3.39 5.39 -9.95
CA LEU A 87 -2.77 5.27 -8.64
C LEU A 87 -2.37 6.67 -8.14
N ILE A 88 -2.93 7.05 -6.99
CA ILE A 88 -2.59 8.27 -6.28
C ILE A 88 -1.57 7.98 -5.18
N GLY A 89 -1.71 6.87 -4.46
CA GLY A 89 -0.81 6.59 -3.36
C GLY A 89 -0.81 5.15 -2.91
N LEU A 90 0.30 4.73 -2.32
CA LEU A 90 0.48 3.42 -1.70
C LEU A 90 0.92 3.62 -0.26
N TYR A 91 0.38 2.79 0.63
CA TYR A 91 0.72 2.80 2.04
C TYR A 91 0.94 1.38 2.54
N SER A 92 2.01 1.18 3.30
CA SER A 92 2.29 -0.08 3.98
C SER A 92 2.74 0.21 5.40
N TYR A 93 2.21 -0.52 6.37
CA TYR A 93 2.50 -0.33 7.78
C TYR A 93 2.82 -1.65 8.46
N LYS A 94 3.92 -1.69 9.20
CA LYS A 94 4.28 -2.86 10.00
C LYS A 94 3.58 -2.83 11.34
N LEU A 95 2.85 -3.90 11.67
CA LEU A 95 2.20 -4.02 12.98
C LEU A 95 3.24 -4.23 14.08
N THR A 96 3.07 -3.51 15.18
CA THR A 96 3.82 -3.75 16.44
C THR A 96 3.39 -5.08 17.07
N GLN A 97 4.21 -5.64 17.96
CA GLN A 97 3.89 -6.91 18.62
C GLN A 97 2.53 -6.90 19.34
N THR A 98 2.13 -5.76 19.90
CA THR A 98 0.81 -5.57 20.50
C THR A 98 -0.30 -5.57 19.46
N GLN A 99 -0.12 -4.87 18.33
CA GLN A 99 -1.12 -4.80 17.27
C GLN A 99 -1.24 -6.11 16.48
N GLN A 100 -0.19 -6.93 16.42
CA GLN A 100 -0.25 -8.27 15.84
C GLN A 100 -1.19 -9.20 16.60
N ARG A 101 -1.42 -8.95 17.90
CA ARG A 101 -2.35 -9.70 18.76
C ARG A 101 -3.81 -9.22 18.65
N TYR A 102 -4.08 -8.20 17.85
CA TYR A 102 -5.45 -7.74 17.62
C TYR A 102 -6.25 -8.79 16.87
N THR A 103 -7.57 -8.75 17.05
CA THR A 103 -8.48 -9.58 16.25
C THR A 103 -8.41 -9.16 14.78
N VAL A 104 -8.82 -10.05 13.87
CA VAL A 104 -8.83 -9.77 12.42
C VAL A 104 -9.60 -8.49 12.11
N MET A 105 -10.80 -8.33 12.70
CA MET A 105 -11.62 -7.12 12.58
C MET A 105 -10.89 -5.85 13.08
N GLU A 106 -10.22 -5.93 14.24
CA GLU A 106 -9.45 -4.79 14.75
C GLU A 106 -8.26 -4.42 13.85
N LYS A 107 -7.62 -5.40 13.20
CA LYS A 107 -6.51 -5.15 12.27
C LYS A 107 -6.98 -4.46 10.99
N GLU A 108 -8.11 -4.88 10.43
CA GLU A 108 -8.69 -4.25 9.25
C GLU A 108 -9.15 -2.82 9.53
N LEU A 109 -9.85 -2.60 10.65
CA LEU A 109 -10.23 -1.26 11.09
C LEU A 109 -9.00 -0.38 11.29
N LEU A 110 -7.95 -0.92 11.92
CA LEU A 110 -6.68 -0.22 12.06
C LEU A 110 -6.05 0.12 10.70
N ALA A 111 -6.17 -0.75 9.69
CA ALA A 111 -5.67 -0.52 8.34
C ALA A 111 -6.33 0.70 7.71
N ILE A 112 -7.66 0.80 7.83
CA ILE A 112 -8.44 1.95 7.35
C ILE A 112 -8.02 3.23 8.06
N ILE A 113 -7.99 3.23 9.40
CA ILE A 113 -7.61 4.42 10.17
C ILE A 113 -6.21 4.89 9.80
N LYS A 114 -5.24 3.97 9.74
CA LYS A 114 -3.86 4.32 9.42
C LYS A 114 -3.71 4.85 8.01
N ALA A 115 -4.43 4.27 7.06
CA ALA A 115 -4.42 4.73 5.68
C ALA A 115 -5.07 6.13 5.53
N LEU A 116 -6.24 6.35 6.15
CA LEU A 116 -6.89 7.67 6.16
C LEU A 116 -6.01 8.74 6.81
N GLN A 117 -5.36 8.43 7.93
CA GLN A 117 -4.42 9.35 8.57
C GLN A 117 -3.20 9.66 7.70
N HIS A 118 -2.67 8.66 7.00
CA HIS A 118 -1.53 8.85 6.10
C HIS A 118 -1.90 9.73 4.90
N PHE A 119 -3.06 9.49 4.30
CA PHE A 119 -3.54 10.22 3.12
C PHE A 119 -4.34 11.49 3.47
N LYS A 120 -4.45 11.87 4.76
CA LYS A 120 -5.30 12.97 5.23
C LYS A 120 -5.09 14.24 4.41
N ASN A 121 -3.85 14.63 4.14
CA ASN A 121 -3.53 15.85 3.40
C ASN A 121 -4.00 15.84 1.93
N ILE A 122 -4.26 14.65 1.36
CA ILE A 122 -4.69 14.48 -0.04
C ILE A 122 -6.22 14.37 -0.12
N ILE A 123 -6.84 13.64 0.80
CA ILE A 123 -8.26 13.27 0.73
C ILE A 123 -9.17 14.14 1.60
N PHE A 124 -8.61 15.11 2.33
CA PHE A 124 -9.40 15.96 3.22
C PHE A 124 -10.51 16.67 2.45
N ASN A 125 -11.72 16.69 3.00
CA ASN A 125 -12.91 17.31 2.41
C ASN A 125 -13.30 16.75 1.01
N SER A 126 -12.87 15.52 0.69
CA SER A 126 -13.26 14.81 -0.53
C SER A 126 -14.08 13.57 -0.17
N GLN A 127 -14.94 13.11 -1.09
CA GLN A 127 -15.65 11.84 -0.91
C GLN A 127 -14.70 10.65 -1.03
N ILE A 128 -14.78 9.71 -0.09
CA ILE A 128 -13.90 8.55 -0.03
C ILE A 128 -14.71 7.26 -0.05
N LEU A 129 -14.53 6.47 -1.09
CA LEU A 129 -15.03 5.10 -1.18
C LEU A 129 -14.00 4.14 -0.56
N ILE A 130 -14.32 3.58 0.60
CA ILE A 130 -13.47 2.61 1.30
C ILE A 130 -13.90 1.20 0.90
N LYS A 131 -12.96 0.46 0.32
CA LYS A 131 -13.13 -0.92 -0.13
C LYS A 131 -12.42 -1.87 0.84
N THR A 132 -13.20 -2.73 1.48
CA THR A 132 -12.71 -3.72 2.45
C THR A 132 -13.27 -5.11 2.15
N ASP A 133 -12.49 -6.12 2.48
CA ASP A 133 -12.85 -7.54 2.41
C ASP A 133 -13.62 -8.03 3.63
N ASN A 134 -13.99 -7.14 4.56
CA ASN A 134 -14.82 -7.51 5.70
C ASN A 134 -16.12 -6.73 5.76
N ALA A 135 -17.22 -7.46 5.63
CA ALA A 135 -18.57 -6.93 5.71
C ALA A 135 -18.96 -6.45 7.12
N ASN A 136 -18.20 -6.82 8.16
CA ASN A 136 -18.57 -6.62 9.57
C ASN A 136 -18.15 -5.26 10.17
N ILE A 137 -17.65 -4.31 9.37
CA ILE A 137 -17.37 -2.95 9.85
C ILE A 137 -18.68 -2.25 10.32
N THR A 138 -19.84 -2.71 9.87
CA THR A 138 -21.15 -2.25 10.35
C THR A 138 -21.40 -2.49 11.84
N PHE A 139 -20.73 -3.46 12.47
CA PHE A 139 -20.89 -3.76 13.91
C PHE A 139 -20.11 -2.82 14.84
N LEU A 140 -19.37 -1.84 14.30
CA LEU A 140 -18.70 -0.81 15.09
C LEU A 140 -19.64 0.00 15.98
N LYS A 141 -20.94 0.06 15.66
CA LYS A 141 -21.91 0.88 16.40
C LYS A 141 -22.15 0.39 17.83
N ASP A 142 -22.06 -0.91 18.06
CA ASP A 142 -22.40 -1.54 19.35
C ASP A 142 -21.18 -2.01 20.15
N SER A 143 -19.96 -1.66 19.71
CA SER A 143 -18.74 -2.10 20.38
C SER A 143 -18.57 -1.41 21.74
N THR A 144 -18.39 -2.22 22.80
CA THR A 144 -18.03 -1.76 24.15
C THR A 144 -16.53 -1.48 24.32
N ASN A 145 -15.72 -1.75 23.29
CA ASN A 145 -14.28 -1.56 23.34
C ASN A 145 -13.92 -0.08 23.10
N SER A 146 -13.36 0.56 24.14
CA SER A 146 -12.97 1.98 24.11
C SER A 146 -11.98 2.33 23.00
N ARG A 147 -11.18 1.37 22.50
CA ARG A 147 -10.29 1.57 21.36
C ARG A 147 -11.07 1.71 20.05
N VAL A 148 -12.02 0.81 19.82
CA VAL A 148 -12.87 0.80 18.62
C VAL A 148 -13.73 2.06 18.57
N GLN A 149 -14.26 2.50 19.71
CA GLN A 149 -15.00 3.77 19.82
C GLN A 149 -14.15 4.98 19.43
N ARG A 150 -12.89 5.05 19.89
CA ARG A 150 -11.96 6.13 19.47
C ARG A 150 -11.66 6.11 17.98
N TRP A 151 -11.47 4.93 17.40
CA TRP A 151 -11.26 4.80 15.95
C TRP A 151 -12.49 5.20 15.16
N ARG A 152 -13.69 4.89 15.66
CA ARG A 152 -14.94 5.35 15.04
C ARG A 152 -15.03 6.88 14.99
N LEU A 153 -14.71 7.57 16.09
CA LEU A 153 -14.71 9.04 16.11
C LEU A 153 -13.75 9.63 15.06
N LEU A 154 -12.63 8.96 14.79
CA LEU A 154 -11.69 9.36 13.74
C LEU A 154 -12.26 9.11 12.34
N LEU A 155 -13.08 8.07 12.14
CA LEU A 155 -13.75 7.83 10.85
C LEU A 155 -14.79 8.91 10.56
N GLU A 156 -15.51 9.37 11.59
CA GLU A 156 -16.53 10.41 11.47
C GLU A 156 -15.95 11.78 11.04
N GLU A 157 -14.63 11.97 11.09
CA GLU A 157 -13.95 13.16 10.53
C GLU A 157 -13.95 13.17 8.98
N PHE A 158 -14.13 12.01 8.33
CA PHE A 158 -14.04 11.87 6.89
C PHE A 158 -15.41 11.62 6.26
N ASP A 159 -15.64 12.15 5.06
CA ASP A 159 -16.82 11.82 4.26
C ASP A 159 -16.56 10.50 3.51
N TYR A 160 -16.98 9.37 4.10
CA TYR A 160 -16.69 8.04 3.57
C TYR A 160 -17.93 7.19 3.32
N THR A 161 -17.84 6.35 2.29
CA THR A 161 -18.79 5.27 2.00
C THR A 161 -18.05 3.94 2.03
N LEU A 162 -18.61 2.94 2.72
CA LEU A 162 -18.03 1.59 2.78
C LEU A 162 -18.64 0.69 1.71
N GLU A 163 -17.78 0.04 0.94
CA GLU A 163 -18.15 -1.01 -0.02
C GLU A 163 -17.38 -2.30 0.32
N HIS A 164 -18.12 -3.39 0.51
CA HIS A 164 -17.53 -4.69 0.72
C HIS A 164 -17.17 -5.34 -0.62
N ILE A 165 -15.91 -5.77 -0.77
CA ILE A 165 -15.42 -6.43 -1.98
C ILE A 165 -14.90 -7.82 -1.62
N LYS A 166 -15.20 -8.81 -2.45
CA LYS A 166 -14.64 -10.15 -2.32
C LYS A 166 -13.11 -10.08 -2.40
N GLY A 167 -12.41 -10.64 -1.41
CA GLY A 167 -10.95 -10.58 -1.25
C GLY A 167 -10.14 -11.01 -2.49
N THR A 168 -10.71 -11.82 -3.39
CA THR A 168 -10.09 -12.19 -4.69
C THR A 168 -9.78 -11.00 -5.59
N THR A 169 -10.47 -9.86 -5.40
CA THR A 169 -10.32 -8.65 -6.22
C THR A 169 -9.31 -7.67 -5.63
N ASN A 170 -8.90 -7.87 -4.37
CA ASN A 170 -8.00 -6.96 -3.64
C ASN A 170 -6.52 -7.38 -3.73
N THR A 171 -6.07 -7.78 -4.92
CA THR A 171 -4.72 -8.33 -5.11
C THR A 171 -3.60 -7.32 -4.80
N ALA A 172 -3.88 -6.01 -4.92
CA ALA A 172 -2.92 -4.95 -4.65
C ALA A 172 -2.56 -4.86 -3.17
N ALA A 173 -3.58 -4.58 -2.33
CA ALA A 173 -3.38 -4.37 -0.91
C ALA A 173 -2.94 -5.67 -0.23
N ASP A 174 -3.42 -6.83 -0.69
CA ASP A 174 -2.96 -8.16 -0.24
C ASP A 174 -1.46 -8.36 -0.45
N HIS A 175 -0.92 -7.95 -1.59
CA HIS A 175 0.52 -8.01 -1.82
C HIS A 175 1.29 -7.07 -0.88
N PHE A 176 0.82 -5.84 -0.67
CA PHE A 176 1.51 -4.86 0.18
C PHE A 176 1.42 -5.18 1.67
N SER A 177 0.31 -5.73 2.15
CA SER A 177 0.16 -6.15 3.55
C SER A 177 1.05 -7.37 3.88
N ARG A 178 1.32 -8.24 2.88
CA ARG A 178 2.12 -9.47 3.02
C ARG A 178 3.59 -9.30 2.63
N CYS A 179 3.96 -8.21 1.97
CA CYS A 179 5.34 -7.84 1.61
C CYS A 179 5.83 -6.68 2.50
N LEU A 180 6.43 -7.01 3.63
CA LEU A 180 7.21 -6.04 4.38
C LEU A 180 8.57 -5.88 3.71
N ILE A 181 8.83 -4.75 3.05
CA ILE A 181 10.22 -4.33 2.81
C ILE A 181 10.81 -4.05 4.18
N VAL A 182 11.78 -4.88 4.55
CA VAL A 182 12.53 -4.79 5.81
C VAL A 182 13.54 -3.65 5.69
N ARG A 183 13.53 -2.78 6.73
CA ARG A 183 14.52 -1.78 7.17
C ARG A 183 14.44 -0.35 6.60
N ASP A 184 13.78 0.46 7.42
CA ASP A 184 13.78 1.92 7.56
C ASP A 184 15.14 2.51 8.03
N LYS A 185 16.28 1.97 7.56
CA LYS A 185 17.62 2.54 7.88
C LYS A 185 18.41 3.04 6.68
N ASP A 186 18.03 2.67 5.45
CA ASP A 186 18.78 3.04 4.25
C ASP A 186 18.03 4.02 3.33
N LEU A 187 16.83 4.50 3.71
CA LEU A 187 16.02 5.39 2.86
C LEU A 187 16.11 6.89 3.21
N TYR A 188 16.80 7.24 4.29
CA TYR A 188 17.13 8.63 4.60
C TYR A 188 18.65 8.76 4.73
N ASP A 189 19.33 8.69 3.58
CA ASP A 189 20.61 9.39 3.49
C ASP A 189 20.31 10.90 3.47
N LEU A 190 20.10 11.46 4.66
CA LEU A 190 19.94 12.90 4.93
C LEU A 190 21.20 13.72 4.56
N SER A 191 22.23 13.09 3.98
CA SER A 191 23.36 13.78 3.37
C SER A 191 22.98 14.57 2.11
N ILE A 192 21.92 14.17 1.37
CA ILE A 192 21.50 14.90 0.16
C ILE A 192 20.80 16.24 0.49
N ILE A 193 20.19 16.36 1.67
CA ILE A 193 19.51 17.61 2.07
C ILE A 193 20.48 18.62 2.71
N LYS A 194 21.60 18.17 3.29
CA LYS A 194 22.61 19.07 3.86
C LYS A 194 23.44 19.83 2.82
N GLY A 195 23.45 19.41 1.56
CA GLY A 195 24.18 20.08 0.48
C GLY A 195 23.48 21.30 -0.14
N LEU A 196 22.26 21.64 0.30
CA LEU A 196 21.45 22.73 -0.26
C LEU A 196 21.17 23.88 0.73
N GLN A 197 21.85 23.92 1.89
CA GLN A 197 21.74 25.02 2.86
C GLN A 197 23.07 25.76 3.14
N GLU A 198 24.13 25.52 2.36
CA GLU A 198 25.41 26.24 2.48
C GLU A 198 25.82 26.96 1.17
N GLN A 199 24.84 27.54 0.47
CA GLN A 199 25.10 28.54 -0.57
C GLN A 199 24.03 29.63 -0.46
N ASP A 200 24.15 30.47 0.56
CA ASP A 200 23.68 31.86 0.60
C ASP A 200 24.14 32.44 1.94
N ASP A 201 25.42 32.85 1.98
CA ASP A 201 25.98 33.95 2.77
C ASP A 201 27.43 34.23 2.33
#